data_AF-A0A973ELC2-F1
#
_entry.id   AF-A0A973ELC2-F1
#
_cell.length_a   1.000
_cell.length_b   1.000
_cell.length_c   1.000
_cell.angle_alpha   90.00
_cell.angle_beta   90.00
_cell.angle_gamma   90.00
#
_symmetry.space_group_name_H-M   'P 1'
#
loop_
_entity.id
_entity.type
_entity.pdbx_description
1 polymer ?
#
loop_
_entity_poly.entity_id
_entity_poly.type
_entity_poly.pdbx_seq_one_letter_code
_entity_poly.pdbx_strand_id
1 'polypeptide(L)'
;MNKIFFLAIILVALMLNACNNNENDNVCKNSEAFGTLSIGESGYIELLYPLSINSSISNQIVSLIHEGLVKFDAASLTIKPGLADRWEIDKDETTYRFFLNTNAYFHPDKCFKNGKSRKVTAQDVLFSLTRLCTQSPENKAYALLVEQVKGAKEFYDSKKTTGNIEGFIVENDSTFVIKLTKPNPMFLHFLANPAASIIAKEAYEMYNTSLTNGIGPFMLHSFPENNKPLVLIRNPHYFKLDRKGNCLPYLDTVKIYFVGSMKAQLEMLKNGQLDVVLNIDNETFTSFLEENVKLFEGEKAVFKAIADQNQSRQHIVNSKVENFILNEQGIFDLSEVKLKKDSL
;
A
#
# COMPACT_ATOMS: atom_id res chain seq x y z
N MET A 1 -48.54 -17.88 40.02
CA MET A 1 -47.21 -18.55 39.93
C MET A 1 -47.39 -19.80 39.07
N ASN A 2 -46.82 -20.00 37.88
CA ASN A 2 -45.56 -19.52 37.33
C ASN A 2 -45.53 -19.46 35.78
N LYS A 3 -46.65 -19.15 35.09
CA LYS A 3 -46.59 -18.88 33.64
C LYS A 3 -45.78 -17.61 33.30
N ILE A 4 -45.88 -16.58 34.16
CA ILE A 4 -45.05 -15.36 34.08
C ILE A 4 -43.58 -15.67 34.39
N PHE A 5 -43.32 -16.61 35.31
CA PHE A 5 -41.95 -17.02 35.66
C PHE A 5 -41.29 -17.83 34.54
N PHE A 6 -42.06 -18.69 33.85
CA PHE A 6 -41.57 -19.43 32.68
C PHE A 6 -41.30 -18.52 31.47
N LEU A 7 -42.13 -17.48 31.25
CA LEU A 7 -41.87 -16.48 30.21
C LEU A 7 -40.62 -15.65 30.52
N ALA A 8 -40.36 -15.32 31.80
CA ALA A 8 -39.15 -14.59 32.20
C ALA A 8 -37.87 -15.42 31.98
N ILE A 9 -37.91 -16.73 32.24
CA ILE A 9 -36.75 -17.63 32.03
C ILE A 9 -36.45 -17.82 30.53
N ILE A 10 -37.47 -17.90 29.67
CA ILE A 10 -37.29 -17.98 28.21
C ILE A 10 -36.73 -16.67 27.65
N LEU A 11 -37.16 -15.52 28.18
CA LEU A 11 -36.62 -14.21 27.76
C LEU A 11 -35.16 -14.01 28.18
N VAL A 12 -34.77 -14.52 29.35
CA VAL A 12 -33.37 -14.48 29.83
C VAL A 12 -32.47 -15.48 29.07
N ALA A 13 -32.99 -16.64 28.68
CA ALA A 13 -32.27 -17.60 27.83
C ALA A 13 -32.06 -17.07 26.39
N LEU A 14 -32.97 -16.22 25.88
CA LEU A 14 -32.80 -15.53 24.61
C LEU A 14 -31.82 -14.34 24.69
N MET A 15 -31.68 -13.71 25.86
CA MET A 15 -30.70 -12.63 26.08
C MET A 15 -29.27 -13.15 26.26
N LEU A 16 -29.07 -14.39 26.70
CA LEU A 16 -27.73 -14.98 26.89
C LEU A 16 -27.09 -15.53 25.61
N ASN A 17 -27.84 -15.67 24.51
CA ASN A 17 -27.28 -15.98 23.18
C ASN A 17 -26.97 -14.71 22.35
N ALA A 18 -27.25 -13.51 22.88
CA ALA A 18 -27.00 -12.24 22.19
C ALA A 18 -25.63 -11.62 22.53
N CYS A 19 -24.81 -12.28 23.36
CA CYS A 19 -23.43 -11.88 23.61
C CYS A 19 -22.47 -13.05 23.36
N ASN A 20 -22.45 -13.53 22.12
CA ASN A 20 -21.22 -14.04 21.56
C ASN A 20 -20.77 -13.04 20.49
N ASN A 21 -20.25 -11.89 20.95
CA ASN A 21 -19.43 -11.03 20.11
C ASN A 21 -18.16 -11.83 19.82
N ASN A 22 -18.23 -12.70 18.81
CA ASN A 22 -17.06 -12.97 18.00
C ASN A 22 -16.60 -11.58 17.55
N GLU A 23 -15.47 -11.13 18.10
CA GLU A 23 -14.72 -10.02 17.54
C GLU A 23 -14.76 -10.20 16.02
N ASN A 24 -15.25 -9.17 15.32
CA ASN A 24 -15.45 -9.20 13.88
C ASN A 24 -14.17 -9.66 13.18
N ASP A 25 -14.05 -10.97 12.97
CA ASP A 25 -13.20 -11.62 12.00
C ASP A 25 -13.75 -11.21 10.64
N ASN A 26 -13.55 -9.95 10.26
CA ASN A 26 -13.56 -9.52 8.86
C ASN A 26 -12.31 -10.10 8.18
N VAL A 27 -12.11 -11.40 8.34
CA VAL A 27 -11.16 -12.20 7.59
C VAL A 27 -11.86 -12.50 6.27
N CYS A 28 -11.24 -12.03 5.21
CA CYS A 28 -11.61 -12.28 3.83
C CYS A 28 -11.63 -13.78 3.51
N LYS A 29 -12.72 -14.47 3.88
CA LYS A 29 -12.89 -15.93 3.70
C LYS A 29 -13.19 -16.35 2.25
N ASN A 30 -13.54 -15.39 1.37
CA ASN A 30 -13.94 -15.63 -0.02
C ASN A 30 -13.12 -14.82 -1.04
N SER A 31 -11.78 -14.95 -1.07
CA SER A 31 -11.04 -14.50 -2.26
C SER A 31 -10.70 -15.69 -3.15
N GLU A 32 -11.20 -15.67 -4.38
CA GLU A 32 -10.83 -16.64 -5.40
C GLU A 32 -9.45 -16.26 -6.00
N ALA A 33 -8.51 -17.22 -5.89
CA ALA A 33 -7.12 -17.26 -6.36
C ALA A 33 -6.03 -16.91 -5.31
N PHE A 34 -4.98 -17.74 -5.34
CA PHE A 34 -3.85 -17.91 -4.42
C PHE A 34 -2.60 -18.05 -5.31
N GLY A 35 -1.45 -17.50 -4.94
CA GLY A 35 -0.24 -17.64 -5.77
C GLY A 35 0.86 -16.60 -5.54
N THR A 36 2.02 -16.90 -6.14
CA THR A 36 3.23 -16.05 -6.07
C THR A 36 3.43 -15.34 -7.39
N LEU A 37 3.57 -14.02 -7.35
CA LEU A 37 4.08 -13.21 -8.45
C LEU A 37 5.56 -12.90 -8.23
N SER A 38 6.42 -13.24 -9.18
CA SER A 38 7.85 -12.93 -9.14
C SER A 38 8.21 -11.82 -10.12
N ILE A 39 8.84 -10.75 -9.63
CA ILE A 39 9.21 -9.56 -10.41
C ILE A 39 10.74 -9.38 -10.37
N GLY A 40 11.34 -9.09 -11.53
CA GLY A 40 12.74 -8.70 -11.65
C GLY A 40 12.90 -7.17 -11.60
N GLU A 41 13.84 -6.71 -10.78
CA GLU A 41 14.20 -5.31 -10.64
C GLU A 41 15.72 -5.12 -10.74
N SER A 42 16.18 -4.07 -11.42
CA SER A 42 17.62 -3.82 -11.60
C SER A 42 18.27 -3.02 -10.47
N GLY A 43 17.47 -2.39 -9.61
CA GLY A 43 17.97 -1.56 -8.51
C GLY A 43 18.22 -2.32 -7.22
N TYR A 44 18.22 -1.59 -6.11
CA TYR A 44 18.30 -2.13 -4.76
C TYR A 44 17.46 -1.26 -3.81
N ILE A 45 17.24 -1.75 -2.58
CA ILE A 45 16.52 -1.02 -1.55
C ILE A 45 17.24 -1.11 -0.22
N GLU A 46 17.36 0.01 0.48
CA GLU A 46 18.00 0.10 1.79
C GLU A 46 16.97 0.16 2.91
N LEU A 47 15.95 1.01 2.75
CA LEU A 47 14.92 1.26 3.74
C LEU A 47 13.53 1.23 3.09
N LEU A 48 12.55 0.77 3.88
CA LEU A 48 11.13 0.81 3.54
C LEU A 48 10.37 1.88 4.33
N TYR A 49 11.09 2.77 5.01
CA TYR A 49 10.48 3.87 5.74
C TYR A 49 9.89 4.90 4.78
N PRO A 50 8.58 5.23 4.88
CA PRO A 50 7.92 6.10 3.91
C PRO A 50 8.60 7.45 3.68
N LEU A 51 9.16 8.07 4.73
CA LEU A 51 9.77 9.40 4.62
C LEU A 51 11.15 9.36 3.93
N SER A 52 11.80 8.20 3.83
CA SER A 52 13.13 8.01 3.22
C SER A 52 13.08 7.71 1.72
N ILE A 53 11.89 7.63 1.12
CA ILE A 53 11.73 7.31 -0.32
C ILE A 53 12.53 8.29 -1.18
N ASN A 54 13.40 7.76 -2.02
CA ASN A 54 14.29 8.51 -2.90
C ASN A 54 14.42 7.92 -4.32
N SER A 55 13.69 6.84 -4.61
CA SER A 55 13.72 6.13 -5.89
C SER A 55 12.33 5.63 -6.28
N SER A 56 12.10 5.36 -7.57
CA SER A 56 10.85 4.77 -8.05
C SER A 56 10.62 3.37 -7.47
N ILE A 57 11.67 2.57 -7.34
CA ILE A 57 11.61 1.21 -6.76
C ILE A 57 11.19 1.27 -5.29
N SER A 58 11.82 2.14 -4.48
CA SER A 58 11.41 2.30 -3.08
C SER A 58 9.97 2.82 -2.98
N ASN A 59 9.57 3.74 -3.86
CA ASN A 59 8.20 4.24 -3.94
C ASN A 59 7.18 3.12 -4.21
N GLN A 60 7.44 2.25 -5.20
CA GLN A 60 6.59 1.11 -5.52
C GLN A 60 6.47 0.15 -4.33
N ILE A 61 7.59 -0.30 -3.77
CA ILE A 61 7.58 -1.31 -2.71
C ILE A 61 6.94 -0.75 -1.43
N VAL A 62 7.21 0.50 -1.08
CA VAL A 62 6.55 1.16 0.06
C VAL A 62 5.04 1.24 -0.15
N SER A 63 4.57 1.51 -1.36
CA SER A 63 3.12 1.57 -1.68
C SER A 63 2.41 0.22 -1.55
N LEU A 64 3.14 -0.90 -1.56
CA LEU A 64 2.58 -2.23 -1.32
C LEU A 64 2.41 -2.54 0.17
N ILE A 65 3.17 -1.86 1.03
CA ILE A 65 3.23 -2.11 2.48
C ILE A 65 2.44 -1.05 3.25
N HIS A 66 2.53 0.21 2.82
CA HIS A 66 1.98 1.37 3.48
C HIS A 66 0.88 2.02 2.64
N GLU A 67 -0.02 2.76 3.29
CA GLU A 67 -1.07 3.51 2.61
C GLU A 67 -1.29 4.87 3.29
N GLY A 68 -1.53 5.91 2.48
CA GLY A 68 -1.84 7.26 2.94
C GLY A 68 -3.35 7.51 3.07
N LEU A 69 -3.74 8.74 3.40
CA LEU A 69 -5.15 9.15 3.44
C LEU A 69 -5.83 8.96 2.07
N VAL A 70 -5.11 9.28 1.01
CA VAL A 70 -5.50 9.11 -0.39
C VAL A 70 -4.35 8.44 -1.14
N LYS A 71 -4.61 7.92 -2.35
CA LYS A 71 -3.58 7.35 -3.22
C LYS A 71 -3.81 7.73 -4.68
N PHE A 72 -2.79 7.57 -5.51
CA PHE A 72 -2.94 7.63 -6.95
C PHE A 72 -3.61 6.37 -7.49
N ASP A 73 -4.48 6.54 -8.48
CA ASP A 73 -4.88 5.47 -9.35
C ASP A 73 -3.73 5.05 -10.26
N ALA A 74 -3.38 3.76 -10.24
CA ALA A 74 -2.27 3.24 -11.03
C ALA A 74 -2.53 3.25 -12.55
N ALA A 75 -3.76 3.49 -13.02
CA ALA A 75 -4.04 3.65 -14.45
C ALA A 75 -4.09 5.12 -14.89
N SER A 76 -4.84 5.95 -14.15
CA SER A 76 -5.19 7.31 -14.55
C SER A 76 -4.42 8.41 -13.84
N LEU A 77 -3.60 8.09 -12.83
CA LEU A 77 -2.93 9.06 -11.95
C LEU A 77 -3.89 10.04 -11.24
N THR A 78 -5.18 9.72 -11.20
CA THR A 78 -6.18 10.50 -10.46
C THR A 78 -6.16 10.14 -8.97
N ILE A 79 -6.66 11.04 -8.13
CA ILE A 79 -6.77 10.80 -6.69
C ILE A 79 -7.91 9.82 -6.40
N LYS A 80 -7.61 8.79 -5.61
CA LYS A 80 -8.57 7.81 -5.10
C LYS A 80 -8.50 7.70 -3.57
N PRO A 81 -9.59 7.22 -2.93
CA PRO A 81 -9.60 6.83 -1.52
C PRO A 81 -8.39 5.95 -1.15
N GLY A 82 -7.71 6.31 -0.07
CA GLY A 82 -6.61 5.59 0.59
C GLY A 82 -7.16 4.92 1.85
N LEU A 83 -6.60 5.28 3.01
CA LEU A 83 -7.19 5.04 4.33
C LEU A 83 -8.49 5.82 4.53
N ALA A 84 -8.62 7.01 3.94
CA ALA A 84 -9.87 7.77 4.00
C ALA A 84 -10.85 7.24 2.95
N ASP A 85 -12.04 6.81 3.38
CA ASP A 85 -13.11 6.37 2.47
C ASP A 85 -13.65 7.55 1.64
N ARG A 86 -13.67 8.74 2.24
CA ARG A 86 -14.08 9.99 1.62
C ARG A 86 -13.47 11.19 2.34
N TRP A 87 -13.55 12.35 1.70
CA TRP A 87 -13.20 13.63 2.31
C TRP A 87 -14.14 14.74 1.85
N GLU A 88 -14.19 15.81 2.63
CA GLU A 88 -14.91 17.04 2.33
C GLU A 88 -13.91 18.20 2.27
N ILE A 89 -14.16 19.13 1.35
CA ILE A 89 -13.37 20.36 1.19
C ILE A 89 -14.32 21.53 1.46
N ASP A 90 -13.89 22.49 2.27
CA ASP A 90 -14.67 23.70 2.52
C ASP A 90 -14.75 24.61 1.28
N LYS A 91 -15.63 25.61 1.33
CA LYS A 91 -15.86 26.54 0.21
C LYS A 91 -14.62 27.35 -0.16
N ASP A 92 -13.76 27.60 0.82
CA ASP A 92 -12.54 28.36 0.63
C ASP A 92 -11.37 27.47 0.20
N GLU A 93 -11.56 26.15 0.03
CA GLU A 93 -10.52 25.17 -0.36
C GLU A 93 -9.29 25.14 0.58
N THR A 94 -9.49 25.53 1.84
CA THR A 94 -8.43 25.57 2.86
C THR A 94 -8.62 24.55 3.97
N THR A 95 -9.78 23.91 4.08
CA THR A 95 -10.04 22.88 5.10
C THR A 95 -10.43 21.58 4.44
N TYR A 96 -9.64 20.53 4.69
CA TYR A 96 -9.86 19.17 4.22
C TYR A 96 -10.22 18.28 5.40
N ARG A 97 -11.39 17.65 5.36
CA ARG A 97 -11.89 16.75 6.41
C ARG A 97 -11.94 15.33 5.87
N PHE A 98 -11.11 14.45 6.41
CA PHE A 98 -10.99 13.05 6.00
C PHE A 98 -11.75 12.15 6.97
N PHE A 99 -12.55 11.24 6.40
CA PHE A 99 -13.29 10.22 7.14
C PHE A 99 -12.61 8.87 6.90
N LEU A 100 -12.01 8.32 7.96
CA LEU A 100 -11.15 7.15 7.90
C LEU A 100 -11.97 5.85 7.85
N ASN A 101 -11.45 4.86 7.13
CA ASN A 101 -12.00 3.52 7.11
C ASN A 101 -11.79 2.85 8.47
N THR A 102 -12.89 2.60 9.20
CA THR A 102 -12.84 2.06 10.57
C THR A 102 -12.51 0.57 10.64
N ASN A 103 -12.35 -0.09 9.49
CA ASN A 103 -11.90 -1.48 9.36
C ASN A 103 -10.41 -1.58 9.05
N ALA A 104 -9.67 -0.48 8.99
CA ALA A 104 -8.23 -0.50 8.78
C ALA A 104 -7.47 -0.93 10.04
N TYR A 105 -6.54 -1.88 9.86
CA TYR A 105 -5.63 -2.36 10.90
C TYR A 105 -4.19 -2.28 10.42
N PHE A 106 -3.27 -2.01 11.34
CA PHE A 106 -1.85 -2.23 11.10
C PHE A 106 -1.55 -3.73 10.96
N HIS A 107 -0.52 -4.05 10.20
CA HIS A 107 0.03 -5.41 10.12
C HIS A 107 0.34 -5.94 11.54
N PRO A 108 0.20 -7.24 11.82
CA PRO A 108 0.61 -7.81 13.10
C PRO A 108 2.12 -7.64 13.30
N ASP A 109 2.53 -7.17 14.47
CA ASP A 109 3.92 -6.88 14.79
C ASP A 109 4.15 -6.91 16.30
N LYS A 110 5.36 -7.32 16.74
CA LYS A 110 5.74 -7.37 18.16
C LYS A 110 5.73 -6.01 18.87
N CYS A 111 5.67 -4.90 18.14
CA CYS A 111 5.47 -3.57 18.71
C CYS A 111 4.09 -3.39 19.34
N PHE A 112 3.11 -4.22 18.97
CA PHE A 112 1.78 -4.23 19.54
C PHE A 112 1.61 -5.30 20.62
N LYS A 113 0.55 -5.14 21.43
CA LYS A 113 0.21 -6.07 22.52
C LYS A 113 0.07 -7.49 21.97
N ASN A 114 0.87 -8.41 22.52
CA ASN A 114 0.93 -9.83 22.12
C ASN A 114 1.25 -10.08 20.63
N GLY A 115 1.87 -9.12 19.94
CA GLY A 115 2.21 -9.27 18.53
C GLY A 115 1.03 -9.17 17.56
N LYS A 116 -0.16 -8.77 18.04
CA LYS A 116 -1.39 -8.73 17.26
C LYS A 116 -1.62 -7.36 16.61
N SER A 117 -2.31 -7.35 15.48
CA SER A 117 -2.77 -6.12 14.83
C SER A 117 -3.61 -5.23 15.77
N ARG A 118 -3.54 -3.91 15.56
CA ARG A 118 -4.46 -2.94 16.15
C ARG A 118 -5.10 -2.06 15.09
N LYS A 119 -6.25 -1.48 15.42
CA LYS A 119 -6.94 -0.52 14.54
C LYS A 119 -6.10 0.72 14.29
N VAL A 120 -6.24 1.27 13.09
CA VAL A 120 -5.74 2.59 12.72
C VAL A 120 -6.72 3.65 13.22
N THR A 121 -6.21 4.75 13.73
CA THR A 121 -6.99 5.89 14.23
C THR A 121 -6.49 7.21 13.66
N ALA A 122 -7.27 8.28 13.81
CA ALA A 122 -6.85 9.63 13.45
C ALA A 122 -5.61 10.11 14.22
N GLN A 123 -5.28 9.50 15.37
CA GLN A 123 -4.02 9.79 16.08
C GLN A 123 -2.80 9.26 15.32
N ASP A 124 -2.94 8.15 14.58
CA ASP A 124 -1.87 7.63 13.72
C ASP A 124 -1.63 8.56 12.53
N VAL A 125 -2.71 9.14 12.00
CA VAL A 125 -2.64 10.19 10.97
C VAL A 125 -1.90 11.42 11.50
N LEU A 126 -2.29 11.91 12.68
CA LEU A 126 -1.61 13.03 13.34
C LEU A 126 -0.12 12.75 13.51
N PHE A 127 0.23 11.59 14.05
CA PHE A 127 1.61 11.19 14.28
C PHE A 127 2.43 11.17 12.96
N SER A 128 1.89 10.51 11.94
CA SER A 128 2.56 10.32 10.65
C SER A 128 2.80 11.64 9.92
N LEU A 129 1.77 12.48 9.82
CA LEU A 129 1.88 13.76 9.12
C LEU A 129 2.69 14.78 9.92
N THR A 130 2.68 14.73 11.25
CA THR A 130 3.58 15.54 12.08
C THR A 130 5.04 15.17 11.83
N ARG A 131 5.35 13.87 11.71
CA ARG A 131 6.70 13.40 11.38
C ARG A 131 7.17 13.90 10.02
N LEU A 132 6.27 13.95 9.02
CA LEU A 132 6.56 14.51 7.70
C LEU A 132 6.92 16.00 7.76
N CYS A 133 6.55 16.72 8.82
CA CYS A 133 6.95 18.11 9.06
C CYS A 133 8.22 18.26 9.94
N THR A 134 9.03 17.20 10.14
CA THR A 134 10.24 17.26 10.97
C THR A 134 11.55 17.36 10.16
N GLN A 135 12.58 18.00 10.73
CA GLN A 135 13.96 18.03 10.20
C GLN A 135 14.73 16.73 10.49
N SER A 136 14.21 15.59 10.05
CA SER A 136 14.93 14.31 10.13
C SER A 136 15.83 14.13 8.90
N PRO A 137 17.07 13.59 9.04
CA PRO A 137 17.89 13.21 7.90
C PRO A 137 17.18 12.23 6.95
N GLU A 138 16.32 11.39 7.52
CA GLU A 138 15.50 10.40 6.80
C GLU A 138 14.20 10.96 6.24
N ASN A 139 13.92 12.26 6.40
CA ASN A 139 12.76 12.90 5.81
C ASN A 139 13.13 13.62 4.51
N LYS A 140 12.96 12.94 3.39
CA LYS A 140 13.20 13.49 2.04
C LYS A 140 12.00 14.22 1.45
N ALA A 141 10.85 14.14 2.11
CA ALA A 141 9.56 14.57 1.57
C ALA A 141 8.92 15.72 2.35
N TYR A 142 9.64 16.38 3.27
CA TYR A 142 9.08 17.44 4.12
C TYR A 142 8.39 18.57 3.34
N ALA A 143 8.88 18.88 2.14
CA ALA A 143 8.33 19.91 1.27
C ALA A 143 6.86 19.68 0.88
N LEU A 144 6.36 18.44 0.99
CA LEU A 144 4.96 18.11 0.71
C LEU A 144 3.99 18.88 1.60
N LEU A 145 4.32 19.10 2.88
CA LEU A 145 3.39 19.66 3.87
C LEU A 145 3.87 20.95 4.53
N VAL A 146 5.19 21.14 4.67
CA VAL A 146 5.77 22.23 5.49
C VAL A 146 5.27 23.62 5.09
N GLU A 147 5.19 23.91 3.80
CA GLU A 147 4.71 25.21 3.30
C GLU A 147 3.18 25.26 3.09
N GLN A 148 2.50 24.12 3.23
CA GLN A 148 1.08 23.97 2.88
C GLN A 148 0.16 24.08 4.08
N VAL A 149 0.56 23.52 5.23
CA VAL A 149 -0.32 23.36 6.41
C VAL A 149 -0.07 24.47 7.43
N LYS A 150 -1.14 25.00 8.02
CA LYS A 150 -1.03 26.04 9.08
C LYS A 150 -0.16 25.53 10.24
N GLY A 151 0.85 26.32 10.65
CA GLY A 151 1.74 25.97 11.75
C GLY A 151 2.84 24.94 11.40
N ALA A 152 2.84 24.34 10.21
CA ALA A 152 3.80 23.30 9.85
C ALA A 152 5.20 23.85 9.60
N LYS A 153 5.29 25.06 9.04
CA LYS A 153 6.55 25.77 8.83
C LYS A 153 7.21 26.12 10.17
N GLU A 154 6.45 26.69 11.09
CA GLU A 154 6.91 27.05 12.43
C GLU A 154 7.36 25.81 13.20
N PHE A 155 6.63 24.70 13.07
CA PHE A 155 7.02 23.42 13.65
C PHE A 155 8.34 22.90 13.06
N TYR A 156 8.46 22.87 11.72
CA TYR A 156 9.68 22.46 11.02
C TYR A 156 10.89 23.31 11.43
N ASP A 157 10.75 24.64 11.46
CA ASP A 157 11.81 25.59 11.80
C ASP A 157 12.21 25.49 13.29
N SER A 158 11.28 25.07 14.17
CA SER A 158 11.57 24.83 15.58
C SER A 158 12.45 23.61 15.85
N LYS A 159 12.66 22.74 14.84
CA LYS A 159 13.41 21.48 14.92
C LYS A 159 12.86 20.47 15.95
N LYS A 160 11.63 20.69 16.42
CA LYS A 160 10.94 19.74 17.30
C LYS A 160 10.62 18.47 16.52
N THR A 161 10.60 17.35 17.25
CA THR A 161 10.21 16.03 16.72
C THR A 161 8.83 15.60 17.21
N THR A 162 8.28 16.30 18.19
CA THR A 162 6.97 16.08 18.80
C THR A 162 6.31 17.42 19.11
N GLY A 163 4.98 17.45 19.13
CA GLY A 163 4.19 18.64 19.40
C GLY A 163 3.01 18.76 18.45
N ASN A 164 2.30 19.87 18.58
CA ASN A 164 1.09 20.13 17.79
C ASN A 164 1.41 21.06 16.62
N ILE A 165 0.78 20.78 15.48
CA ILE A 165 0.76 21.65 14.30
C ILE A 165 -0.67 22.17 14.20
N GLU A 166 -0.86 23.50 14.16
CA GLU A 166 -2.17 24.15 14.20
C GLU A 166 -3.15 23.60 13.15
N GLY A 167 -2.63 23.32 11.96
CA GLY A 167 -3.40 22.82 10.84
C GLY A 167 -3.81 21.36 10.95
N PHE A 168 -3.34 20.58 11.94
CA PHE A 168 -3.74 19.19 12.14
C PHE A 168 -4.69 19.06 13.32
N ILE A 169 -5.90 18.54 13.06
CA ILE A 169 -6.95 18.43 14.06
C ILE A 169 -7.51 17.00 14.04
N VAL A 170 -7.42 16.32 15.17
CA VAL A 170 -8.13 15.07 15.43
C VAL A 170 -9.47 15.43 16.06
N GLU A 171 -10.57 15.22 15.35
CA GLU A 171 -11.91 15.48 15.90
C GLU A 171 -12.46 14.27 16.65
N ASN A 172 -12.13 13.07 16.18
CA ASN A 172 -12.41 11.79 16.82
C ASN A 172 -11.51 10.71 16.19
N ASP A 173 -11.63 9.46 16.66
CA ASP A 173 -10.80 8.33 16.22
C ASP A 173 -10.84 8.06 14.70
N SER A 174 -11.86 8.52 13.99
CA SER A 174 -12.08 8.25 12.57
C SER A 174 -12.21 9.52 11.70
N THR A 175 -12.00 10.71 12.27
CA THR A 175 -12.11 11.97 11.54
C THR A 175 -10.89 12.85 11.79
N PHE A 176 -10.17 13.15 10.71
CA PHE A 176 -8.96 13.97 10.73
C PHE A 176 -9.14 15.19 9.81
N VAL A 177 -8.79 16.37 10.30
CA VAL A 177 -8.92 17.62 9.56
C VAL A 177 -7.55 18.24 9.33
N ILE A 178 -7.31 18.68 8.10
CA ILE A 178 -6.13 19.44 7.70
C ILE A 178 -6.55 20.84 7.25
N LYS A 179 -5.93 21.87 7.85
CA LYS A 179 -6.10 23.27 7.45
C LYS A 179 -4.85 23.78 6.74
N LEU A 180 -5.05 24.28 5.53
CA LEU A 180 -4.00 24.86 4.69
C LEU A 180 -3.79 26.35 5.00
N THR A 181 -2.58 26.83 4.73
CA THR A 181 -2.25 28.26 4.80
C THR A 181 -2.99 29.07 3.74
N LYS A 182 -3.23 28.47 2.57
CA LYS A 182 -3.97 29.01 1.42
C LYS A 182 -4.51 27.85 0.56
N PRO A 183 -5.46 28.11 -0.35
CA PRO A 183 -5.94 27.10 -1.29
C PRO A 183 -4.80 26.51 -2.13
N ASN A 184 -4.80 25.19 -2.29
CA ASN A 184 -3.87 24.52 -3.19
C ASN A 184 -4.57 23.33 -3.88
N PRO A 185 -4.89 23.45 -5.19
CA PRO A 185 -5.52 22.38 -5.96
C PRO A 185 -4.70 21.08 -6.02
N MET A 186 -3.38 21.16 -5.79
CA MET A 186 -2.48 20.00 -5.79
C MET A 186 -2.37 19.33 -4.41
N PHE A 187 -3.04 19.83 -3.38
CA PHE A 187 -2.83 19.34 -2.01
C PHE A 187 -3.09 17.83 -1.85
N LEU A 188 -4.16 17.32 -2.47
CA LEU A 188 -4.43 15.88 -2.45
C LEU A 188 -3.37 15.04 -3.17
N HIS A 189 -2.71 15.60 -4.21
CA HIS A 189 -1.60 14.92 -4.90
C HIS A 189 -0.38 14.80 -3.99
N PHE A 190 -0.15 15.79 -3.12
CA PHE A 190 0.91 15.69 -2.12
C PHE A 190 0.61 14.61 -1.08
N LEU A 191 -0.64 14.48 -0.64
CA LEU A 191 -1.06 13.42 0.27
C LEU A 191 -1.13 12.02 -0.38
N ALA A 192 -1.27 11.94 -1.70
CA ALA A 192 -1.22 10.69 -2.44
C ALA A 192 0.19 10.15 -2.63
N ASN A 193 1.23 10.95 -2.32
CA ASN A 193 2.60 10.49 -2.31
C ASN A 193 2.81 9.44 -1.20
N PRO A 194 3.45 8.29 -1.46
CA PRO A 194 3.68 7.27 -0.44
C PRO A 194 4.48 7.77 0.77
N ALA A 195 5.24 8.85 0.66
CA ALA A 195 5.91 9.47 1.81
C ALA A 195 4.94 10.10 2.83
N ALA A 196 3.68 10.32 2.45
CA ALA A 196 2.60 10.73 3.35
C ALA A 196 1.80 9.55 3.92
N SER A 197 2.33 8.32 3.82
CA SER A 197 1.68 7.13 4.36
C SER A 197 1.55 7.14 5.88
N ILE A 198 0.55 6.43 6.38
CA ILE A 198 0.28 6.29 7.81
C ILE A 198 1.16 5.19 8.39
N ILE A 199 1.87 5.52 9.47
CA ILE A 199 2.76 4.62 10.22
C ILE A 199 2.28 4.50 11.68
N ALA A 200 2.54 3.36 12.29
CA ALA A 200 2.25 3.16 13.71
C ALA A 200 3.32 3.83 14.57
N LYS A 201 2.88 4.60 15.57
CA LYS A 201 3.77 5.23 16.54
C LYS A 201 4.63 4.20 17.27
N GLU A 202 4.03 3.09 17.70
CA GLU A 202 4.71 2.01 18.44
C GLU A 202 5.78 1.33 17.59
N ALA A 203 5.51 1.13 16.28
CA ALA A 203 6.49 0.59 15.36
C ALA A 203 7.66 1.56 15.18
N TYR A 204 7.40 2.87 15.05
CA TYR A 204 8.45 3.87 14.99
C TYR A 204 9.25 3.96 16.29
N GLU A 205 8.61 3.88 17.45
CA GLU A 205 9.31 3.90 18.76
C GLU A 205 10.19 2.65 18.95
N MET A 206 9.76 1.49 18.44
CA MET A 206 10.52 0.24 18.56
C MET A 206 11.65 0.10 17.52
N TYR A 207 11.41 0.51 16.27
CA TYR A 207 12.32 0.24 15.14
C TYR A 207 12.91 1.48 14.49
N ASN A 208 12.45 2.67 14.87
CA ASN A 208 12.78 3.93 14.23
C ASN A 208 12.55 3.85 12.71
N THR A 209 13.52 4.25 11.89
CA THR A 209 13.44 4.27 10.43
C THR A 209 13.62 2.89 9.80
N SER A 210 13.81 1.83 10.59
CA SER A 210 13.79 0.44 10.10
C SER A 210 12.41 -0.20 10.18
N LEU A 211 11.36 0.56 10.54
CA LEU A 211 10.00 0.03 10.55
C LEU A 211 9.56 -0.42 9.17
N THR A 212 8.79 -1.51 9.14
CA THR A 212 8.19 -2.09 7.93
C THR A 212 6.71 -2.39 8.15
N ASN A 213 6.18 -1.99 9.31
CA ASN A 213 4.78 -2.14 9.69
C ASN A 213 3.93 -1.07 8.98
N GLY A 214 2.94 -1.51 8.22
CA GLY A 214 2.02 -0.61 7.52
C GLY A 214 0.58 -1.09 7.61
N ILE A 215 -0.23 -0.57 6.69
CA ILE A 215 -1.68 -0.85 6.58
C ILE A 215 -2.07 -1.29 5.16
N GLY A 216 -1.07 -1.43 4.27
CA GLY A 216 -1.25 -1.73 2.86
C GLY A 216 -1.61 -3.19 2.58
N PRO A 217 -1.76 -3.55 1.29
CA PRO A 217 -2.22 -4.85 0.84
C PRO A 217 -1.26 -6.00 1.17
N PHE A 218 0.04 -5.73 1.32
CA PHE A 218 1.04 -6.74 1.63
C PHE A 218 1.87 -6.36 2.85
N MET A 219 2.46 -7.36 3.50
CA MET A 219 3.30 -7.25 4.69
C MET A 219 4.68 -7.78 4.35
N LEU A 220 5.73 -7.14 4.87
CA LEU A 220 7.09 -7.66 4.69
C LEU A 220 7.25 -8.99 5.42
N HIS A 221 7.64 -10.03 4.69
CA HIS A 221 8.03 -11.32 5.25
C HIS A 221 9.55 -11.44 5.40
N SER A 222 10.31 -11.06 4.37
CA SER A 222 11.77 -11.04 4.42
C SER A 222 12.37 -9.96 3.52
N PHE A 223 13.41 -9.31 4.03
CA PHE A 223 14.24 -8.38 3.27
C PHE A 223 15.17 -9.16 2.30
N PRO A 224 15.62 -8.57 1.18
CA PRO A 224 16.53 -9.24 0.25
C PRO A 224 17.88 -9.54 0.92
N GLU A 225 18.41 -10.74 0.67
CA GLU A 225 19.66 -11.23 1.25
C GLU A 225 20.33 -12.23 0.31
N ASN A 226 21.61 -12.06 -0.06
CA ASN A 226 22.41 -13.07 -0.78
C ASN A 226 21.67 -13.71 -2.00
N ASN A 227 21.26 -12.90 -2.97
CA ASN A 227 20.47 -13.29 -4.16
C ASN A 227 19.05 -13.80 -3.88
N LYS A 228 18.59 -13.82 -2.61
CA LYS A 228 17.18 -14.06 -2.27
C LYS A 228 16.36 -12.79 -2.51
N PRO A 229 15.09 -12.93 -2.93
CA PRO A 229 14.22 -11.79 -3.19
C PRO A 229 13.77 -11.11 -1.89
N LEU A 230 13.30 -9.88 -2.03
CA LEU A 230 12.37 -9.30 -1.07
C LEU A 230 11.05 -10.07 -1.17
N VAL A 231 10.51 -10.53 -0.04
CA VAL A 231 9.26 -11.29 0.01
C VAL A 231 8.21 -10.49 0.76
N LEU A 232 7.12 -10.20 0.07
CA LEU A 232 5.91 -9.65 0.65
C LEU A 232 4.83 -10.73 0.68
N ILE A 233 4.14 -10.87 1.80
CA ILE A 233 2.99 -11.77 1.95
C ILE A 233 1.71 -10.96 2.07
N ARG A 234 0.60 -11.53 1.64
CA ARG A 234 -0.73 -10.92 1.73
C ARG A 234 -1.04 -10.44 3.15
N ASN A 235 -1.61 -9.24 3.25
CA ASN A 235 -2.27 -8.76 4.47
C ASN A 235 -3.71 -9.34 4.51
N PRO A 236 -4.02 -10.28 5.43
CA PRO A 236 -5.35 -10.88 5.52
C PRO A 236 -6.42 -9.92 6.06
N HIS A 237 -6.01 -8.77 6.61
CA HIS A 237 -6.87 -7.72 7.16
C HIS A 237 -6.86 -6.46 6.29
N TYR A 238 -6.46 -6.56 5.02
CA TYR A 238 -6.54 -5.43 4.12
C TYR A 238 -8.01 -5.03 3.91
N PHE A 239 -8.31 -3.76 4.17
CA PHE A 239 -9.67 -3.25 4.36
C PHE A 239 -10.38 -2.87 3.05
N LYS A 240 -9.70 -3.00 1.90
CA LYS A 240 -10.26 -2.64 0.59
C LYS A 240 -10.85 -3.82 -0.16
N LEU A 241 -11.88 -3.49 -0.91
CA LEU A 241 -12.59 -4.39 -1.81
C LEU A 241 -12.44 -3.91 -3.25
N ASP A 242 -12.50 -4.84 -4.20
CA ASP A 242 -12.66 -4.50 -5.61
C ASP A 242 -14.08 -3.98 -5.90
N ARG A 243 -14.34 -3.59 -7.15
CA ARG A 243 -15.67 -3.11 -7.60
C ARG A 243 -16.80 -4.15 -7.46
N LYS A 244 -16.47 -5.44 -7.34
CA LYS A 244 -17.41 -6.54 -7.17
C LYS A 244 -17.59 -6.95 -5.70
N GLY A 245 -16.91 -6.26 -4.77
CA GLY A 245 -16.95 -6.56 -3.34
C GLY A 245 -16.02 -7.68 -2.90
N ASN A 246 -15.08 -8.12 -3.75
CA ASN A 246 -14.08 -9.12 -3.40
C ASN A 246 -12.95 -8.50 -2.60
N CYS A 247 -12.43 -9.25 -1.64
CA CYS A 247 -11.29 -8.82 -0.86
C CYS A 247 -9.98 -8.73 -1.67
N LEU A 248 -9.22 -7.67 -1.40
CA LEU A 248 -7.88 -7.47 -1.91
C LEU A 248 -6.83 -7.76 -0.81
N PRO A 249 -5.56 -7.96 -1.17
CA PRO A 249 -5.11 -8.29 -2.52
C PRO A 249 -5.48 -9.73 -2.92
N TYR A 250 -5.38 -10.05 -4.20
CA TYR A 250 -5.60 -11.42 -4.69
C TYR A 250 -4.35 -12.31 -4.61
N LEU A 251 -3.14 -11.75 -4.67
CA LEU A 251 -1.90 -12.51 -4.57
C LEU A 251 -1.62 -12.91 -3.12
N ASP A 252 -1.06 -14.11 -2.90
CA ASP A 252 -0.56 -14.51 -1.58
C ASP A 252 0.82 -13.97 -1.30
N THR A 253 1.65 -13.90 -2.34
CA THR A 253 3.06 -13.56 -2.21
C THR A 253 3.51 -12.77 -3.42
N VAL A 254 4.31 -11.74 -3.17
CA VAL A 254 5.09 -11.02 -4.18
C VAL A 254 6.56 -11.21 -3.85
N LYS A 255 7.33 -11.69 -4.82
CA LYS A 255 8.79 -11.83 -4.72
C LYS A 255 9.45 -10.84 -5.65
N ILE A 256 10.30 -9.97 -5.12
CA ILE A 256 11.03 -8.98 -5.90
C ILE A 256 12.51 -9.36 -5.88
N TYR A 257 13.02 -9.77 -7.05
CA TYR A 257 14.41 -10.16 -7.24
C TYR A 257 15.22 -8.97 -7.74
N PHE A 258 16.24 -8.56 -6.98
CA PHE A 258 17.15 -7.49 -7.38
C PHE A 258 18.32 -8.07 -8.19
N VAL A 259 18.24 -7.93 -9.51
CA VAL A 259 19.17 -8.51 -10.49
C VAL A 259 19.66 -7.42 -11.42
N GLY A 260 20.89 -6.95 -11.22
CA GLY A 260 21.42 -5.78 -11.96
C GLY A 260 21.53 -5.94 -13.48
N SER A 261 21.58 -7.18 -14.00
CA SER A 261 21.69 -7.46 -15.44
C SER A 261 20.32 -7.75 -16.05
N MET A 262 19.89 -6.92 -17.01
CA MET A 262 18.66 -7.14 -17.78
C MET A 262 18.66 -8.50 -18.49
N LYS A 263 19.79 -8.88 -19.08
CA LYS A 263 19.94 -10.19 -19.73
C LYS A 263 19.75 -11.36 -18.75
N ALA A 264 20.25 -11.23 -17.52
CA ALA A 264 20.04 -12.24 -16.50
C ALA A 264 18.56 -12.34 -16.07
N GLN A 265 17.87 -11.20 -15.94
CA GLN A 265 16.42 -11.19 -15.68
C GLN A 265 15.63 -11.88 -16.80
N LEU A 266 15.97 -11.62 -18.06
CA LEU A 266 15.33 -12.24 -19.21
C LEU A 266 15.54 -13.77 -19.26
N GLU A 267 16.73 -14.25 -18.89
CA GLU A 267 16.97 -15.70 -18.75
C GLU A 267 16.21 -16.30 -17.55
N MET A 268 16.13 -15.59 -16.43
CA MET A 268 15.30 -16.01 -15.29
C MET A 268 13.81 -16.07 -15.66
N LEU A 269 13.31 -15.13 -16.46
CA LEU A 269 11.95 -15.12 -17.00
C LEU A 269 11.71 -16.35 -17.88
N LYS A 270 12.60 -16.66 -18.84
CA LYS A 270 12.51 -17.85 -19.69
C LYS A 270 12.48 -19.15 -18.90
N ASN A 271 13.27 -19.23 -17.83
CA ASN A 271 13.34 -20.39 -16.95
C ASN A 271 12.18 -20.48 -15.95
N GLY A 272 11.22 -19.55 -15.99
CA GLY A 272 10.04 -19.53 -15.12
C GLY A 272 10.33 -19.07 -13.68
N GLN A 273 11.50 -18.47 -13.43
CA GLN A 273 11.86 -17.91 -12.12
C GLN A 273 11.24 -16.53 -11.90
N LEU A 274 11.01 -15.77 -12.97
CA LEU A 274 10.29 -14.49 -12.95
C LEU A 274 8.99 -14.61 -13.76
N ASP A 275 8.00 -13.83 -13.36
CA ASP A 275 6.74 -13.63 -14.09
C ASP A 275 6.70 -12.29 -14.79
N VAL A 276 7.45 -11.30 -14.29
CA VAL A 276 7.47 -9.93 -14.80
C VAL A 276 8.89 -9.40 -14.86
N VAL A 277 9.26 -8.79 -15.99
CA VAL A 277 10.48 -8.01 -16.18
C VAL A 277 10.09 -6.63 -16.71
N LEU A 278 10.57 -5.58 -16.04
CA LEU A 278 10.18 -4.19 -16.33
C LEU A 278 11.34 -3.39 -16.95
N ASN A 279 11.00 -2.30 -17.64
CA ASN A 279 11.95 -1.25 -18.08
C ASN A 279 13.03 -1.73 -19.07
N ILE A 280 12.69 -2.65 -19.96
CA ILE A 280 13.55 -3.17 -21.02
C ILE A 280 13.67 -2.10 -22.11
N ASP A 281 14.88 -1.74 -22.55
CA ASP A 281 15.04 -0.90 -23.73
C ASP A 281 14.64 -1.65 -25.02
N ASN A 282 14.27 -0.88 -26.05
CA ASN A 282 13.74 -1.45 -27.29
C ASN A 282 14.75 -2.36 -28.03
N GLU A 283 16.04 -2.07 -27.97
CA GLU A 283 17.08 -2.89 -28.61
C GLU A 283 17.17 -4.27 -27.96
N THR A 284 17.33 -4.29 -26.64
CA THR A 284 17.38 -5.52 -25.84
C THR A 284 16.09 -6.32 -25.96
N PHE A 285 14.93 -5.65 -25.95
CA PHE A 285 13.64 -6.31 -26.14
C PHE A 285 13.52 -6.95 -27.52
N THR A 286 13.90 -6.24 -28.59
CA THR A 286 13.81 -6.75 -29.96
C THR A 286 14.69 -7.97 -30.15
N SER A 287 15.95 -7.91 -29.69
CA SER A 287 16.88 -9.05 -29.74
C SER A 287 16.33 -10.26 -28.98
N PHE A 288 15.76 -10.04 -27.79
CA PHE A 288 15.15 -11.12 -27.01
C PHE A 288 13.90 -11.69 -27.71
N LEU A 289 13.06 -10.85 -28.29
CA LEU A 289 11.85 -11.27 -28.99
C LEU A 289 12.20 -12.12 -30.22
N GLU A 290 13.15 -11.70 -31.05
CA GLU A 290 13.57 -12.41 -32.26
C GLU A 290 14.11 -13.81 -31.95
N GLU A 291 14.88 -13.96 -30.86
CA GLU A 291 15.38 -15.26 -30.41
C GLU A 291 14.27 -16.15 -29.81
N ASN A 292 13.16 -15.56 -29.36
CA ASN A 292 12.13 -16.23 -28.56
C ASN A 292 10.69 -16.03 -29.07
N VAL A 293 10.49 -15.77 -30.38
CA VAL A 293 9.19 -15.40 -30.98
C VAL A 293 8.06 -16.36 -30.58
N LYS A 294 8.35 -17.67 -30.50
CA LYS A 294 7.38 -18.70 -30.12
C LYS A 294 6.80 -18.52 -28.70
N LEU A 295 7.46 -17.76 -27.83
CA LEU A 295 6.96 -17.46 -26.48
C LEU A 295 5.94 -16.32 -26.46
N PHE A 296 5.81 -15.57 -27.55
CA PHE A 296 4.95 -14.38 -27.67
C PHE A 296 3.78 -14.55 -28.65
N GLU A 297 3.82 -15.58 -29.51
CA GLU A 297 2.83 -15.76 -30.58
C GLU A 297 1.95 -17.02 -30.40
N GLY A 298 0.76 -16.95 -30.99
CA GLY A 298 -0.20 -18.05 -31.05
C GLY A 298 -1.01 -18.26 -29.76
N GLU A 299 -1.89 -19.26 -29.79
CA GLU A 299 -2.78 -19.57 -28.66
C GLU A 299 -2.05 -20.00 -27.38
N LYS A 300 -0.77 -20.36 -27.50
CA LYS A 300 0.10 -20.80 -26.39
C LYS A 300 1.14 -19.75 -25.99
N ALA A 301 0.96 -18.48 -26.36
CA ALA A 301 1.86 -17.40 -25.97
C ALA A 301 2.04 -17.36 -24.45
N VAL A 302 3.28 -17.56 -23.99
CA VAL A 302 3.67 -17.59 -22.58
C VAL A 302 3.84 -16.18 -22.04
N PHE A 303 4.24 -15.25 -22.88
CA PHE A 303 4.52 -13.87 -22.52
C PHE A 303 3.72 -12.87 -23.35
N LYS A 304 3.46 -11.71 -22.74
CA LYS A 304 2.91 -10.52 -23.38
C LYS A 304 3.91 -9.38 -23.21
N ALA A 305 4.07 -8.58 -24.25
CA ALA A 305 4.81 -7.33 -24.18
C ALA A 305 3.84 -6.17 -23.92
N ILE A 306 4.24 -5.27 -23.03
CA ILE A 306 3.53 -4.02 -22.74
C ILE A 306 4.52 -2.89 -22.95
N ALA A 307 4.21 -1.95 -23.82
CA ALA A 307 5.01 -0.74 -24.01
C ALA A 307 4.62 0.34 -23.00
N ASP A 308 5.58 1.16 -22.60
CA ASP A 308 5.31 2.38 -21.83
C ASP A 308 4.60 3.45 -22.70
N GLN A 309 4.14 4.52 -22.06
CA GLN A 309 3.47 5.70 -22.68
C GLN A 309 4.15 6.16 -23.97
N ASN A 310 5.47 6.33 -23.84
CA ASN A 310 6.34 6.93 -24.85
C ASN A 310 6.93 5.89 -25.83
N GLN A 311 6.57 4.61 -25.69
CA GLN A 311 7.14 3.47 -26.43
C GLN A 311 8.69 3.43 -26.40
N SER A 312 9.26 3.97 -25.34
CA SER A 312 10.70 4.04 -25.09
C SER A 312 11.20 2.80 -24.32
N ARG A 313 10.28 2.14 -23.61
CA ARG A 313 10.54 0.97 -22.79
C ARG A 313 9.48 -0.09 -23.03
N GLN A 314 9.90 -1.34 -22.87
CA GLN A 314 9.05 -2.52 -22.93
C GLN A 314 9.06 -3.23 -21.58
N HIS A 315 7.96 -3.89 -21.29
CA HIS A 315 7.77 -4.74 -20.12
C HIS A 315 7.31 -6.10 -20.62
N ILE A 316 7.88 -7.18 -20.09
CA ILE A 316 7.42 -8.53 -20.40
C ILE A 316 6.70 -9.08 -19.19
N VAL A 317 5.46 -9.55 -19.41
CA VAL A 317 4.58 -10.10 -18.39
C VAL A 317 4.13 -11.48 -18.81
N ASN A 318 4.21 -12.46 -17.90
CA ASN A 318 3.70 -13.80 -18.14
C ASN A 318 2.18 -13.74 -18.40
N SER A 319 1.73 -14.44 -19.44
CA SER A 319 0.33 -14.50 -19.89
C SER A 319 -0.65 -14.99 -18.84
N LYS A 320 -0.15 -15.65 -17.79
CA LYS A 320 -0.94 -16.04 -16.61
C LYS A 320 -1.29 -14.88 -15.68
N VAL A 321 -0.53 -13.78 -15.73
CA VAL A 321 -0.78 -12.59 -14.93
C VAL A 321 -1.91 -11.79 -15.57
N GLU A 322 -2.92 -11.48 -14.77
CA GLU A 322 -4.11 -10.71 -15.14
C GLU A 322 -4.19 -9.43 -14.32
N ASN A 323 -4.79 -8.39 -14.90
CA ASN A 323 -4.93 -7.05 -14.30
C ASN A 323 -3.59 -6.39 -13.91
N PHE A 324 -2.49 -6.76 -14.56
CA PHE A 324 -1.23 -6.03 -14.41
C PHE A 324 -1.36 -4.65 -15.07
N ILE A 325 -1.41 -3.61 -14.26
CA ILE A 325 -1.51 -2.21 -14.69
C ILE A 325 -0.24 -1.50 -14.28
N LEU A 326 0.38 -0.82 -15.24
CA LEU A 326 1.55 0.04 -15.06
C LEU A 326 1.23 1.41 -15.63
N ASN A 327 1.35 2.49 -14.84
CA ASN A 327 1.26 3.84 -15.40
C ASN A 327 2.58 4.31 -16.02
N GLU A 328 2.52 5.50 -16.62
CA GLU A 328 3.62 6.25 -17.21
C GLU A 328 4.84 6.42 -16.29
N GLN A 329 4.62 6.43 -14.97
CA GLN A 329 5.68 6.60 -13.98
C GLN A 329 6.28 5.25 -13.55
N GLY A 330 5.85 4.16 -14.19
CA GLY A 330 6.24 2.80 -13.82
C GLY A 330 5.58 2.32 -12.53
N ILE A 331 4.57 3.00 -11.99
CA ILE A 331 3.89 2.57 -10.76
C ILE A 331 2.84 1.53 -11.14
N PHE A 332 2.82 0.43 -10.39
CA PHE A 332 1.84 -0.64 -10.53
C PHE A 332 1.06 -0.84 -9.23
N ASP A 333 -0.23 -1.17 -9.34
CA ASP A 333 -1.06 -1.59 -8.21
C ASP A 333 -1.20 -3.12 -8.26
N LEU A 334 -0.48 -3.83 -7.37
CA LEU A 334 -0.56 -5.30 -7.29
C LEU A 334 -1.77 -5.80 -6.49
N SER A 335 -2.57 -4.91 -5.89
CA SER A 335 -3.69 -5.36 -5.07
C SER A 335 -4.74 -6.10 -5.91
N GLU A 336 -5.00 -5.65 -7.14
CA GLU A 336 -5.99 -6.25 -8.05
C GLU A 336 -5.41 -7.30 -9.02
N VAL A 337 -4.09 -7.54 -8.99
CA VAL A 337 -3.41 -8.51 -9.88
C VAL A 337 -3.80 -9.93 -9.51
N LYS A 338 -4.14 -10.75 -10.52
CA LYS A 338 -4.50 -12.16 -10.36
C LYS A 338 -3.59 -13.07 -11.20
N LEU A 339 -3.55 -14.34 -10.83
CA LEU A 339 -2.96 -15.40 -11.65
C LEU A 339 -4.07 -16.33 -12.16
N LYS A 340 -4.00 -16.72 -13.44
CA LYS A 340 -4.95 -17.68 -14.03
C LYS A 340 -4.95 -19.00 -13.27
N LYS A 341 -6.15 -19.49 -12.93
CA LYS A 341 -6.35 -20.68 -12.09
C LYS A 341 -5.73 -21.96 -12.68
N ASP A 342 -5.68 -22.07 -14.01
CA ASP A 342 -5.15 -23.25 -14.73
C ASP A 342 -3.61 -23.23 -14.91
N SER A 343 -2.93 -22.27 -14.28
CA SER A 343 -1.48 -22.04 -14.42
C SER A 343 -0.68 -22.15 -13.12
N LEU A 344 -1.34 -22.59 -12.04
CA LEU A 344 -0.79 -22.77 -10.70
C LEU A 344 -0.33 -24.21 -10.47
#